data_AF-A0A0J9E2I7-F1
#
_entry.id   AF-A0A0J9E2I7-F1
#
_cell.length_a   1.000
_cell.length_b   1.000
_cell.length_c   1.000
_cell.angle_alpha   90.00
_cell.angle_beta   90.00
_cell.angle_gamma   90.00
#
_symmetry.space_group_name_H-M   'P 1'
#
loop_
_entity.id
_entity.type
_entity.pdbx_description
1 polymer ?
#
loop_
_entity_poly.entity_id
_entity_poly.type
_entity_poly.pdbx_seq_one_letter_code
_entity_poly.pdbx_strand_id
1 'polypeptide(L)'
;MAIVMALGLYFTFASVQGDYGLFRRIQVESEAAELQAERDALQAEVAALRNKTKRLSDDFLDLDLLDQQARDVLGLVRGDEVVIR
;
A
#
# COMPACT_ATOMS: atom_id res chain seq x y z
N MET A 1 30.48 28.78 43.33
CA MET A 1 30.46 27.30 43.40
C MET A 1 29.07 26.73 43.13
N ALA A 2 28.01 27.17 43.84
CA ALA A 2 26.63 26.69 43.62
C ALA A 2 26.09 26.88 42.19
N ILE A 3 26.40 28.02 41.54
CA ILE A 3 25.95 28.31 40.16
C ILE A 3 26.55 27.32 39.16
N VAL A 4 27.82 26.95 39.32
CA VAL A 4 28.50 26.00 38.43
C VAL A 4 27.90 24.59 38.59
N MET A 5 27.56 24.18 39.81
CA MET A 5 26.89 22.89 40.04
C MET A 5 25.46 22.88 39.48
N ALA A 6 24.71 23.96 39.63
CA ALA A 6 23.37 24.09 39.06
C ALA A 6 23.38 24.02 37.53
N LEU A 7 24.36 24.67 36.88
CA LEU A 7 24.57 24.59 35.44
C LEU A 7 24.95 23.17 35.00
N GLY A 8 25.86 22.50 35.70
CA GLY A 8 26.25 21.12 35.38
C GLY A 8 25.09 20.12 35.49
N LEU A 9 24.23 20.28 36.51
CA LEU A 9 23.00 19.48 36.65
C LEU A 9 22.00 19.78 35.54
N TYR A 10 21.79 21.05 35.21
CA TYR A 10 20.91 21.44 34.11
C TYR A 10 21.36 20.86 32.78
N PHE A 11 22.66 20.95 32.46
CA PHE A 11 23.20 20.38 31.22
C PHE A 11 23.08 18.86 31.19
N THR A 12 23.37 18.18 32.29
CA THR A 12 23.22 16.71 32.37
C THR A 12 21.77 16.28 32.16
N PHE A 13 20.83 16.98 32.81
CA PHE A 13 19.40 16.75 32.66
C PHE A 13 18.90 17.08 31.25
N ALA A 14 19.36 18.18 30.65
CA ALA A 14 19.05 18.58 29.29
C ALA A 14 19.69 17.68 28.23
N SER A 15 20.83 17.03 28.49
CA SER A 15 21.39 16.02 27.58
C SER A 15 20.65 14.69 27.64
N VAL A 16 20.08 14.33 28.80
CA VAL A 16 19.31 13.09 28.98
C VAL A 16 17.87 13.24 28.45
N GLN A 17 17.24 14.40 28.64
CA GLN A 17 15.85 14.66 28.21
C GLN A 17 15.72 15.53 26.95
N GLY A 18 16.79 16.21 26.53
CA GLY A 18 16.72 17.11 25.40
C GLY A 18 16.50 16.36 24.09
N ASP A 19 15.82 17.02 23.16
CA ASP A 19 15.37 16.53 21.86
C ASP A 19 16.43 15.88 20.95
N TYR A 20 17.72 15.91 21.33
CA TYR A 20 18.86 15.29 20.64
C TYR A 20 19.35 13.97 21.27
N GLY A 21 18.70 13.51 22.35
CA GLY A 21 19.02 12.25 23.01
C GLY A 21 18.65 11.01 22.17
N LEU A 22 19.33 9.90 22.45
CA LEU A 22 19.16 8.57 21.85
C LEU A 22 17.69 8.16 21.61
N PHE A 23 16.76 8.63 22.45
CA PHE A 23 15.32 8.39 22.33
C PHE A 23 14.70 8.90 21.03
N ARG A 24 15.09 10.07 20.51
CA ARG A 24 14.52 10.58 19.25
C ARG A 24 15.02 9.75 18.05
N ARG A 25 16.26 9.26 18.12
CA ARG A 25 16.79 8.36 17.10
C ARG A 25 16.06 7.02 17.08
N ILE A 26 15.78 6.44 18.25
CA ILE A 26 15.00 5.20 18.36
C ILE A 26 13.56 5.41 17.85
N GLN A 27 12.92 6.53 18.16
CA GLN A 27 11.58 6.85 17.66
C GLN A 27 11.57 7.00 16.13
N VAL A 28 12.51 7.75 15.58
CA VAL A 28 12.63 7.97 14.13
C VAL A 28 12.95 6.65 13.40
N GLU A 29 13.82 5.81 13.96
CA GLU A 29 14.11 4.49 13.40
C GLU A 29 12.89 3.55 13.44
N SER A 30 12.09 3.60 14.51
CA SER A 30 10.82 2.86 14.61
C SER A 30 9.80 3.33 13.57
N GLU A 31 9.59 4.64 13.46
CA GLU A 31 8.66 5.23 12.51
C GLU A 31 9.10 4.95 11.06
N ALA A 32 10.40 5.01 10.78
CA ALA A 32 10.95 4.64 9.49
C ALA A 32 10.71 3.15 9.16
N ALA A 33 10.86 2.25 10.13
CA ALA A 33 10.61 0.83 9.94
C ALA A 33 9.12 0.55 9.67
N GLU A 34 8.21 1.21 10.39
CA GLU A 34 6.76 1.10 10.16
C GLU A 34 6.37 1.59 8.77
N LEU A 35 6.84 2.77 8.38
CA LEU A 35 6.61 3.32 7.04
C LEU A 35 7.18 2.41 5.95
N GLN A 36 8.36 1.83 6.16
CA GLN A 36 8.96 0.92 5.19
C GLN A 36 8.13 -0.35 5.00
N ALA A 37 7.61 -0.92 6.08
CA ALA A 37 6.69 -2.07 6.00
C ALA A 37 5.39 -1.73 5.26
N GLU A 38 4.81 -0.56 5.50
CA GLU A 38 3.62 -0.08 4.79
C GLU A 38 3.89 0.11 3.30
N ARG A 39 5.04 0.71 2.97
CA ARG A 39 5.48 0.92 1.57
C ARG A 39 5.65 -0.41 0.84
N ASP A 40 6.24 -1.41 1.47
CA ASP A 40 6.44 -2.73 0.88
C ASP A 40 5.10 -3.44 0.66
N ALA A 41 4.17 -3.34 1.61
CA ALA A 41 2.81 -3.88 1.47
C ALA A 41 2.06 -3.24 0.28
N LEU A 42 2.09 -1.91 0.18
CA LEU A 42 1.47 -1.18 -0.93
C LEU A 42 2.13 -1.52 -2.28
N GLN A 43 3.45 -1.69 -2.31
CA GLN A 43 4.13 -2.11 -3.54
C GLN A 43 3.69 -3.51 -3.97
N ALA A 44 3.52 -4.44 -3.03
CA ALA A 44 3.01 -5.77 -3.33
C ALA A 44 1.57 -5.72 -3.88
N GLU A 45 0.72 -4.87 -3.31
CA GLU A 45 -0.65 -4.66 -3.81
C GLU A 45 -0.66 -4.08 -5.23
N VAL A 46 0.14 -3.03 -5.47
CA VAL A 46 0.28 -2.43 -6.80
C VAL A 46 0.80 -3.46 -7.81
N ALA A 47 1.75 -4.31 -7.43
CA ALA A 47 2.26 -5.37 -8.29
C ALA A 47 1.17 -6.41 -8.62
N ALA A 48 0.36 -6.80 -7.62
CA ALA A 48 -0.77 -7.71 -7.82
C ALA A 48 -1.83 -7.10 -8.74
N LEU A 49 -2.17 -5.82 -8.54
CA LEU A 49 -3.11 -5.10 -9.39
C LEU A 49 -2.57 -4.93 -10.81
N ARG A 50 -1.30 -4.55 -10.98
CA ARG A 50 -0.66 -4.48 -12.30
C ARG A 50 -0.67 -5.82 -13.02
N ASN A 51 -0.45 -6.93 -12.31
CA ASN A 51 -0.55 -8.26 -12.90
C ASN A 51 -1.99 -8.56 -13.34
N LYS A 52 -2.99 -8.29 -12.48
CA LYS A 52 -4.41 -8.43 -12.85
C LYS A 52 -4.78 -7.58 -14.06
N THR A 53 -4.42 -6.29 -14.05
CA THR A 53 -4.65 -5.38 -15.18
C THR A 53 -3.94 -5.89 -16.42
N LYS A 54 -2.67 -6.30 -16.35
CA LYS A 54 -1.94 -6.87 -17.50
C LYS A 54 -2.64 -8.11 -18.06
N ARG A 55 -3.15 -8.99 -17.20
CA ARG A 55 -3.91 -10.18 -17.60
C ARG A 55 -5.29 -9.85 -18.19
N LEU A 56 -5.84 -8.68 -17.87
CA LEU A 56 -7.08 -8.15 -18.43
C LEU A 56 -6.85 -7.25 -19.66
N SER A 57 -5.60 -6.86 -19.97
CA SER A 57 -5.32 -5.63 -20.73
C SER A 57 -5.06 -5.74 -22.22
N ASP A 58 -4.73 -6.88 -22.85
CA ASP A 58 -4.92 -7.03 -24.32
C ASP A 58 -4.24 -8.27 -24.93
N ASP A 59 -3.05 -8.70 -24.49
CA ASP A 59 -2.33 -9.77 -25.23
C ASP A 59 -2.91 -11.20 -25.03
N PHE A 60 -3.93 -11.35 -24.17
CA PHE A 60 -4.72 -12.56 -23.93
C PHE A 60 -6.22 -12.26 -23.81
N LEU A 61 -6.65 -11.09 -24.28
CA LEU A 61 -8.06 -10.72 -24.31
C LEU A 61 -8.70 -11.39 -25.53
N ASP A 62 -9.01 -12.67 -25.39
CA ASP A 62 -9.74 -13.43 -26.40
C ASP A 62 -11.07 -12.71 -26.64
N LEU A 63 -11.22 -12.03 -27.78
CA LEU A 63 -12.46 -11.34 -28.16
C LEU A 63 -13.66 -12.31 -28.12
N ASP A 64 -13.39 -13.61 -28.32
CA ASP A 64 -14.39 -14.68 -28.21
C ASP A 64 -14.90 -14.85 -26.77
N LEU A 65 -14.04 -14.72 -25.74
CA LEU A 65 -14.46 -14.76 -24.35
C LEU A 65 -15.23 -13.51 -23.92
N LEU A 66 -14.89 -12.35 -24.50
CA LEU A 66 -15.65 -11.12 -24.30
C LEU A 66 -17.06 -11.21 -24.91
N ASP A 67 -17.19 -11.76 -26.13
CA ASP A 67 -18.49 -11.98 -26.77
C ASP A 67 -19.33 -13.01 -25.99
N GLN A 68 -18.69 -14.05 -25.46
CA GLN A 68 -19.36 -15.08 -24.67
C GLN A 68 -19.84 -14.56 -23.31
N GLN A 69 -19.02 -13.77 -22.60
CA GLN A 69 -19.40 -13.16 -21.33
C GLN A 69 -20.42 -12.02 -21.53
N ALA A 70 -20.34 -11.28 -22.64
CA ALA A 70 -21.35 -10.30 -23.03
C ALA A 70 -22.70 -10.98 -23.34
N ARG A 71 -22.71 -12.14 -24.01
CA ARG A 71 -23.94 -12.93 -24.26
C ARG A 71 -24.58 -13.45 -22.98
N ASP A 72 -23.78 -13.96 -22.04
CA ASP A 72 -24.27 -14.50 -20.76
C ASP A 72 -24.79 -13.40 -19.81
N VAL A 73 -24.16 -12.21 -19.80
CA VAL A 73 -24.53 -11.12 -18.88
C VAL A 73 -25.60 -10.19 -19.46
N LEU A 74 -25.57 -9.91 -20.76
CA LEU A 74 -26.50 -8.96 -21.40
C LEU A 74 -27.72 -9.61 -22.04
N GLY A 75 -27.83 -10.95 -22.04
CA GLY A 75 -29.08 -11.62 -22.41
C GLY A 75 -29.61 -11.19 -23.77
N LEU A 76 -28.77 -11.20 -24.81
CA LEU A 76 -29.24 -11.19 -26.20
C LEU A 76 -29.84 -12.56 -26.54
N VAL A 77 -30.96 -12.87 -25.88
CA VAL A 77 -32.04 -13.60 -26.52
C VAL A 77 -32.37 -12.80 -27.77
N ARG A 78 -31.88 -13.26 -28.92
CA ARG A 78 -32.62 -13.05 -30.16
C ARG A 78 -34.03 -13.59 -29.90
N GLY A 79 -34.99 -12.69 -29.78
CA GLY A 79 -36.41 -12.99 -29.59
C GLY A 79 -37.08 -13.58 -30.83
N ASP A 80 -36.34 -14.32 -31.66
CA ASP A 80 -36.72 -14.62 -33.04
C ASP A 80 -36.19 -15.97 -33.57
N GLU A 81 -35.68 -16.87 -32.72
CA GLU A 81 -35.51 -18.29 -33.12
C GLU A 81 -36.71 -19.15 -32.68
N VAL A 82 -37.53 -19.50 -33.66
CA VAL A 82 -38.64 -20.45 -33.57
C VAL A 82 -38.08 -21.85 -33.39
N VAL A 83 -38.30 -22.48 -32.23
CA VAL A 83 -38.09 -23.91 -32.05
C VAL A 83 -39.30 -24.67 -32.59
N ILE A 84 -39.19 -25.21 -33.80
CA ILE A 84 -40.07 -26.28 -34.29
C ILE A 84 -39.51 -27.62 -33.80
N ARG A 85 -40.15 -28.17 -32.77
CA ARG A 85 -40.56 -29.58 -32.58
C ARG A 85 -40.48 -30.00 -31.11
#